data_AF-A0A525D2A6-F1
#
_entry.id   AF-A0A525D2A6-F1
#
_cell.length_a   1.000
_cell.length_b   1.000
_cell.length_c   1.000
_cell.angle_alpha   90.00
_cell.angle_beta   90.00
_cell.angle_gamma   90.00
#
_symmetry.space_group_name_H-M   'P 1'
#
loop_
_entity.id
_entity.type
_entity.pdbx_description
1 polymer ?
#
loop_
_entity_poly.entity_id
_entity_poly.type
_entity_poly.pdbx_seq_one_letter_code
_entity_poly.pdbx_strand_id
1 'polypeptide(L)'
;MKKQLIFSCFLFGWWAVCFTAAADFYMVAGTTPVKKEIKSIPYTISSPGFYYIAKDVLCAPGHHGITVASDDATIDLMGFTMTGPGTGTNHGIYMNARSNVEIRNGTVTLFGSNGIYEQSQSSGRDHRIYNIRARSNRGGGIIIFGKGAHIEDCTASGNAEQGIFAGMGSKVVGNTALENGGDGIYGNGGNLVARNVSAENSGYGIFAANGSTITGNVVYNN
;
A
#
# COMPACT_ATOMS: atom_id res chain seq x y z
N MET A 1 -39.75 -59.93 -16.88
CA MET A 1 -39.00 -59.67 -18.13
C MET A 1 -38.63 -58.20 -18.20
N LYS A 2 -37.40 -57.82 -17.81
CA LYS A 2 -36.89 -56.44 -17.91
C LYS A 2 -36.30 -56.24 -19.31
N LYS A 3 -36.83 -55.30 -20.09
CA LYS A 3 -36.29 -54.89 -21.39
C LYS A 3 -35.14 -53.91 -21.16
N GLN A 4 -33.95 -54.23 -21.68
CA GLN A 4 -32.82 -53.31 -21.77
C GLN A 4 -33.03 -52.35 -22.95
N LEU A 5 -32.80 -51.06 -22.72
CA LEU A 5 -32.82 -50.02 -23.75
C LEU A 5 -31.37 -49.60 -24.00
N ILE A 6 -30.86 -49.88 -25.20
CA ILE A 6 -29.55 -49.44 -25.68
C ILE A 6 -29.77 -48.14 -26.46
N PHE A 7 -29.14 -47.05 -26.04
CA PHE A 7 -29.07 -45.81 -26.83
C PHE A 7 -27.63 -45.63 -27.31
N SER A 8 -27.46 -45.66 -28.63
CA SER A 8 -26.20 -45.39 -29.32
C SER A 8 -25.91 -43.88 -29.33
N CYS A 9 -24.69 -43.51 -28.91
CA CYS A 9 -24.16 -42.16 -29.01
C CYS A 9 -23.67 -41.88 -30.43
N PHE A 10 -24.22 -40.86 -31.11
CA PHE A 10 -23.59 -40.23 -32.27
C PHE A 10 -22.77 -39.03 -31.79
N LEU A 11 -21.44 -39.13 -31.88
CA LEU A 11 -20.54 -38.00 -31.65
C LEU A 11 -20.46 -37.15 -32.94
N PHE A 12 -21.00 -35.93 -32.89
CA PHE A 12 -20.69 -34.88 -33.86
C PHE A 12 -19.48 -34.09 -33.34
N GLY A 13 -18.38 -34.12 -34.11
CA GLY A 13 -17.15 -33.39 -33.79
C GLY A 13 -17.34 -31.88 -33.97
N TRP A 14 -17.21 -31.14 -32.88
CA TRP A 14 -16.93 -29.70 -32.89
C TRP A 14 -15.47 -29.50 -32.49
N TRP A 15 -14.66 -29.01 -33.42
CA TRP A 15 -13.32 -28.51 -33.11
C TRP A 15 -13.47 -27.16 -32.39
N ALA A 16 -13.53 -27.20 -31.06
CA ALA A 16 -13.28 -26.02 -30.24
C ALA A 16 -11.75 -25.85 -30.15
N VAL A 17 -11.24 -24.78 -30.75
CA VAL A 17 -9.87 -24.33 -30.51
C VAL A 17 -9.82 -23.86 -29.05
N CYS A 18 -9.33 -24.72 -28.17
CA CYS A 18 -9.19 -24.41 -26.76
C CYS A 18 -7.97 -23.51 -26.58
N PHE A 19 -8.19 -22.20 -26.41
CA PHE A 19 -7.17 -21.33 -25.84
C PHE A 19 -6.97 -21.74 -24.38
N THR A 20 -5.78 -22.22 -24.05
CA THR A 20 -5.40 -22.49 -22.65
C THR A 20 -5.19 -21.17 -21.93
N ALA A 21 -6.27 -20.58 -21.41
CA ALA A 21 -6.15 -19.66 -20.29
C ALA A 21 -5.92 -20.54 -19.04
N ALA A 22 -4.66 -20.87 -18.77
CA ALA A 22 -4.27 -21.38 -17.47
C ALA A 22 -4.39 -20.23 -16.46
N ALA A 23 -5.61 -19.95 -16.02
CA ALA A 23 -5.81 -19.28 -14.76
C ALA A 23 -5.52 -20.33 -13.68
N ASP A 24 -4.30 -20.29 -13.14
CA ASP A 24 -3.90 -21.07 -11.98
C ASP A 24 -4.74 -20.64 -10.76
N PHE A 25 -5.96 -21.14 -10.66
CA PHE A 25 -6.73 -21.10 -9.41
C PHE A 25 -6.38 -22.34 -8.59
N TYR A 26 -5.39 -22.19 -7.71
CA TYR A 26 -5.15 -23.19 -6.67
C TYR A 26 -6.25 -23.10 -5.61
N MET A 27 -7.13 -24.10 -5.59
CA MET A 27 -8.05 -24.37 -4.48
C MET A 27 -7.23 -24.84 -3.28
N VAL A 28 -7.00 -23.96 -2.30
CA VAL A 28 -6.46 -24.38 -1.01
C VAL A 28 -7.58 -25.05 -0.21
N ALA A 29 -7.54 -26.39 -0.14
CA ALA A 29 -8.35 -27.14 0.81
C ALA A 29 -7.79 -26.90 2.23
N GLY A 30 -8.27 -25.85 2.89
CA GLY A 30 -7.91 -25.53 4.27
C GLY A 30 -8.98 -24.66 4.91
N THR A 31 -9.34 -24.97 6.16
CA THR A 31 -10.30 -24.22 6.98
C THR A 31 -9.78 -22.87 7.48
N THR A 32 -8.56 -22.48 7.08
CA THR A 32 -7.98 -21.18 7.41
C THR A 32 -8.35 -20.18 6.33
N PRO A 33 -9.07 -19.09 6.64
CA PRO A 33 -9.27 -18.02 5.67
C PRO A 33 -7.89 -17.52 5.21
N VAL A 34 -7.59 -17.70 3.93
CA VAL A 34 -6.35 -17.20 3.30
C VAL A 34 -6.27 -15.66 3.42
N LYS A 35 -7.41 -15.02 3.68
CA LYS A 35 -7.58 -13.58 3.85
C LYS A 35 -8.42 -13.28 5.10
N LYS A 36 -7.98 -12.32 5.92
CA LYS A 36 -8.70 -11.85 7.11
C LYS A 36 -9.28 -10.45 6.90
N GLU A 37 -10.59 -10.34 7.01
CA GLU A 37 -11.28 -9.05 6.96
C GLU A 37 -11.04 -8.25 8.24
N ILE A 38 -10.66 -6.98 8.10
CA ILE A 38 -10.62 -5.97 9.15
C ILE A 38 -11.95 -5.21 9.09
N LYS A 39 -12.88 -5.56 9.99
CA LYS A 39 -14.24 -5.00 10.00
C LYS A 39 -14.33 -3.58 10.57
N SER A 40 -13.35 -3.18 11.37
CA SER A 40 -13.25 -1.90 12.05
C SER A 40 -11.81 -1.62 12.47
N ILE A 41 -11.49 -0.33 12.66
CA ILE A 41 -10.23 0.14 13.24
C ILE A 41 -10.52 0.89 14.55
N PRO A 42 -9.63 0.86 15.56
CA PRO A 42 -8.27 0.33 15.53
C PRO A 42 -8.19 -1.20 15.39
N TYR A 43 -7.16 -1.70 14.72
CA TYR A 43 -6.93 -3.13 14.55
C TYR A 43 -5.43 -3.47 14.61
N THR A 44 -5.07 -4.58 15.27
CA THR A 44 -3.69 -5.07 15.35
C THR A 44 -3.50 -6.34 14.54
N ILE A 45 -2.54 -6.31 13.61
CA ILE A 45 -2.06 -7.47 12.86
C ILE A 45 -0.92 -8.11 13.65
N SER A 46 -1.19 -9.26 14.27
CA SER A 46 -0.23 -9.97 15.13
C SER A 46 0.34 -11.25 14.51
N SER A 47 0.07 -11.51 13.23
CA SER A 47 0.58 -12.69 12.52
C SER A 47 0.78 -12.36 11.04
N PRO A 48 1.65 -13.09 10.33
CA PRO A 48 1.75 -12.99 8.88
C PRO A 48 0.43 -13.30 8.18
N GLY A 49 0.27 -12.80 6.96
CA GLY A 49 -0.87 -13.16 6.12
C GLY A 49 -1.51 -11.99 5.39
N PHE A 50 -2.63 -12.26 4.74
CA PHE A 50 -3.36 -11.29 3.94
C PHE A 50 -4.55 -10.72 4.72
N TYR A 51 -4.63 -9.40 4.78
CA TYR A 51 -5.66 -8.64 5.46
C TYR A 51 -6.31 -7.66 4.48
N TYR A 52 -7.59 -7.38 4.68
CA TYR A 52 -8.29 -6.42 3.83
C TYR A 52 -9.42 -5.71 4.58
N ILE A 53 -9.82 -4.53 4.10
CA ILE A 53 -11.09 -3.90 4.47
C ILE A 53 -12.08 -4.05 3.32
N ALA A 54 -13.37 -4.17 3.65
CA ALA A 54 -14.45 -4.34 2.66
C ALA A 54 -15.46 -3.18 2.66
N LYS A 55 -15.13 -2.10 3.38
CA LYS A 55 -15.91 -0.87 3.51
C LYS A 55 -15.00 0.24 4.05
N ASP A 56 -15.49 1.48 3.97
CA ASP A 56 -14.85 2.59 4.66
C ASP A 56 -14.88 2.36 6.19
N VAL A 57 -13.81 2.76 6.85
CA VAL A 57 -13.62 2.59 8.29
C VAL A 57 -13.14 3.89 8.95
N LEU A 58 -13.68 4.19 10.12
CA LEU A 58 -13.34 5.38 10.91
C LEU A 58 -12.55 4.99 12.15
N CYS A 59 -11.45 5.67 12.42
CA CYS A 59 -10.64 5.48 13.61
C CYS A 59 -11.09 6.42 14.74
N ALA A 60 -11.27 5.86 15.93
CA ALA A 60 -11.47 6.65 17.14
C ALA A 60 -10.18 7.44 17.52
N PRO A 61 -10.31 8.59 18.20
CA PRO A 61 -9.16 9.33 18.76
C PRO A 61 -8.25 8.46 19.63
N GLY A 62 -6.95 8.81 19.68
CA GLY A 62 -5.96 8.18 20.57
C GLY A 62 -5.40 6.83 20.10
N HIS A 63 -5.77 6.36 18.91
CA HIS A 63 -5.35 5.06 18.37
C HIS A 63 -4.80 5.18 16.96
N HIS A 64 -3.87 4.29 16.61
CA HIS A 64 -3.55 4.03 15.20
C HIS A 64 -4.71 3.32 14.52
N GLY A 65 -4.89 3.54 13.22
CA GLY A 65 -5.90 2.79 12.46
C GLY A 65 -5.57 1.30 12.41
N ILE A 66 -4.42 0.94 11.83
CA ILE A 66 -3.89 -0.42 11.85
C ILE A 66 -2.49 -0.40 12.46
N THR A 67 -2.27 -1.22 13.48
CA THR A 67 -0.93 -1.50 14.02
C THR A 67 -0.44 -2.82 13.45
N VAL A 68 0.69 -2.81 12.74
CA VAL A 68 1.32 -4.02 12.20
C VAL A 68 2.40 -4.50 13.17
N ALA A 69 2.08 -5.56 13.90
CA ALA A 69 2.96 -6.18 14.89
C ALA A 69 3.63 -7.47 14.37
N SER A 70 3.50 -7.79 13.09
CA SER A 70 4.12 -8.95 12.43
C SER A 70 4.78 -8.57 11.12
N ASP A 71 5.82 -9.30 10.76
CA ASP A 71 6.38 -9.29 9.41
C ASP A 71 5.45 -10.05 8.45
N ASP A 72 5.74 -9.98 7.15
CA ASP A 72 5.07 -10.76 6.09
C ASP A 72 3.54 -10.57 6.03
N ALA A 73 3.08 -9.35 6.35
CA ALA A 73 1.68 -8.97 6.23
C ALA A 73 1.40 -8.28 4.90
N THR A 74 0.28 -8.61 4.27
CA THR A 74 -0.30 -7.85 3.15
C THR A 74 -1.58 -7.19 3.60
N ILE A 75 -1.74 -5.90 3.35
CA ILE A 75 -2.93 -5.11 3.67
C ILE A 75 -3.48 -4.54 2.36
N ASP A 76 -4.64 -5.03 1.94
CA ASP A 76 -5.34 -4.55 0.77
C ASP A 76 -6.54 -3.70 1.20
N LEU A 77 -6.51 -2.41 0.91
CA LEU A 77 -7.62 -1.52 1.24
C LEU A 77 -8.79 -1.66 0.26
N MET A 78 -8.65 -2.46 -0.81
CA MET A 78 -9.72 -2.81 -1.77
C MET A 78 -10.48 -1.61 -2.37
N GLY A 79 -9.83 -0.44 -2.43
CA GLY A 79 -10.38 0.83 -2.90
C GLY A 79 -11.06 1.67 -1.81
N PHE A 80 -11.23 1.16 -0.60
CA PHE A 80 -11.92 1.83 0.51
C PHE A 80 -11.02 2.82 1.26
N THR A 81 -11.65 3.62 2.11
CA THR A 81 -11.03 4.69 2.89
C THR A 81 -10.91 4.33 4.36
N MET A 82 -9.70 4.50 4.89
CA MET A 82 -9.44 4.64 6.32
C MET A 82 -9.40 6.12 6.69
N THR A 83 -10.31 6.55 7.56
CA THR A 83 -10.41 7.95 8.02
C THR A 83 -9.97 8.05 9.48
N GLY A 84 -9.03 8.96 9.76
CA GLY A 84 -8.58 9.29 11.10
C GLY A 84 -9.42 10.38 11.78
N PRO A 85 -9.17 10.65 13.07
CA PRO A 85 -9.88 11.65 13.87
C PRO A 85 -9.44 13.10 13.61
N GLY A 86 -8.51 13.33 12.66
CA GLY A 86 -7.97 14.64 12.33
C GLY A 86 -7.17 15.32 13.44
N THR A 87 -6.79 14.60 14.50
CA THR A 87 -6.14 15.14 15.71
C THR A 87 -5.31 14.06 16.42
N GLY A 88 -4.44 14.48 17.34
CA GLY A 88 -3.56 13.57 18.09
C GLY A 88 -2.28 13.24 17.33
N THR A 89 -1.53 12.26 17.83
CA THR A 89 -0.22 11.86 17.27
C THR A 89 -0.26 10.50 16.55
N ASN A 90 -1.45 9.91 16.42
CA ASN A 90 -1.58 8.57 15.86
C ASN A 90 -1.63 8.56 14.33
N HIS A 91 -0.99 7.53 13.76
CA HIS A 91 -0.93 7.25 12.32
C HIS A 91 -2.07 6.37 11.80
N GLY A 92 -2.27 6.39 10.48
CA GLY A 92 -3.23 5.52 9.82
C GLY A 92 -2.83 4.05 9.84
N ILE A 93 -1.69 3.72 9.25
CA ILE A 93 -1.08 2.39 9.33
C ILE A 93 0.31 2.55 9.94
N TYR A 94 0.53 1.90 11.08
CA TYR A 94 1.74 2.02 11.89
C TYR A 94 2.53 0.71 11.91
N MET A 95 3.83 0.84 11.67
CA MET A 95 4.84 -0.20 11.74
C MET A 95 6.03 0.31 12.54
N ASN A 96 6.67 -0.59 13.30
CA ASN A 96 7.94 -0.31 13.95
C ASN A 96 8.84 -1.53 13.84
N ALA A 97 9.94 -1.41 13.10
CA ALA A 97 10.91 -2.47 12.90
C ALA A 97 10.23 -3.73 12.33
N ARG A 98 9.42 -3.55 11.28
CA ARG A 98 8.78 -4.65 10.53
C ARG A 98 9.50 -4.89 9.21
N SER A 99 9.31 -6.08 8.64
CA SER A 99 9.89 -6.46 7.35
C SER A 99 8.81 -6.96 6.40
N ASN A 100 9.00 -6.72 5.10
CA ASN A 100 8.21 -7.33 4.03
C ASN A 100 6.68 -7.10 4.14
N VAL A 101 6.27 -5.95 4.67
CA VAL A 101 4.85 -5.54 4.73
C VAL A 101 4.44 -4.89 3.42
N GLU A 102 3.34 -5.36 2.83
CA GLU A 102 2.70 -4.75 1.66
C GLU A 102 1.42 -4.01 2.07
N ILE A 103 1.24 -2.78 1.59
CA ILE A 103 0.03 -1.96 1.80
C ILE A 103 -0.42 -1.43 0.44
N ARG A 104 -1.69 -1.66 0.07
CA ARG A 104 -2.14 -1.30 -1.28
C ARG A 104 -3.60 -0.91 -1.43
N ASN A 105 -3.91 -0.30 -2.57
CA ASN A 105 -5.23 -0.10 -3.14
C ASN A 105 -6.24 0.60 -2.22
N GLY A 106 -6.10 1.89 -1.96
CA GLY A 106 -7.15 2.62 -1.25
C GLY A 106 -6.70 3.97 -0.73
N THR A 107 -7.37 4.43 0.31
CA THR A 107 -7.10 5.73 0.91
C THR A 107 -6.77 5.63 2.40
N VAL A 108 -5.76 6.39 2.83
CA VAL A 108 -5.54 6.72 4.24
C VAL A 108 -5.57 8.24 4.43
N THR A 109 -6.52 8.75 5.21
CA THR A 109 -6.79 10.20 5.29
C THR A 109 -7.14 10.70 6.69
N LEU A 110 -6.91 11.99 6.93
CA LEU A 110 -7.30 12.69 8.16
C LEU A 110 -6.74 12.06 9.44
N PHE A 111 -5.58 11.41 9.41
CA PHE A 111 -4.92 10.98 10.65
C PHE A 111 -4.19 12.14 11.34
N GLY A 112 -4.06 12.06 12.66
CA GLY A 112 -3.46 13.12 13.50
C GLY A 112 -1.96 13.30 13.28
N SER A 113 -1.30 12.28 12.75
CA SER A 113 0.08 12.36 12.27
C SER A 113 0.14 11.74 10.86
N ASN A 114 1.11 10.88 10.57
CA ASN A 114 1.30 10.30 9.24
C ASN A 114 0.17 9.38 8.77
N GLY A 115 -0.08 9.32 7.46
CA GLY A 115 -0.97 8.32 6.86
C GLY A 115 -0.44 6.91 7.04
N ILE A 116 0.73 6.62 6.46
CA ILE A 116 1.47 5.36 6.65
C ILE A 116 2.81 5.68 7.30
N TYR A 117 3.17 4.95 8.35
CA TYR A 117 4.40 5.18 9.10
C TYR A 117 5.13 3.88 9.43
N GLU A 118 6.36 3.77 8.95
CA GLU A 118 7.36 2.84 9.47
C GLU A 118 8.44 3.66 10.19
N GLN A 119 8.65 3.37 11.48
CA GLN A 119 9.51 4.17 12.35
C GLN A 119 11.01 3.80 12.30
N SER A 120 11.37 2.56 12.02
CA SER A 120 12.71 2.03 12.24
C SER A 120 13.65 2.16 11.05
N GLN A 121 14.60 3.08 11.15
CA GLN A 121 15.69 3.24 10.17
C GLN A 121 16.68 2.04 10.14
N SER A 122 16.79 1.29 11.24
CA SER A 122 17.80 0.24 11.40
C SER A 122 17.29 -1.15 11.02
N SER A 123 16.04 -1.43 11.37
CA SER A 123 15.48 -2.79 11.31
C SER A 123 14.36 -2.92 10.28
N GLY A 124 13.59 -1.84 10.06
CA GLY A 124 12.53 -1.79 9.06
C GLY A 124 13.09 -2.01 7.65
N ARG A 125 12.44 -2.87 6.84
CA ARG A 125 12.94 -3.17 5.48
C ARG A 125 11.92 -3.77 4.53
N ASP A 126 12.20 -3.62 3.24
CA ASP A 126 11.58 -4.35 2.13
C ASP A 126 10.05 -4.17 2.05
N HIS A 127 9.55 -3.01 2.51
CA HIS A 127 8.13 -2.68 2.45
C HIS A 127 7.68 -2.36 1.02
N ARG A 128 6.42 -2.67 0.72
CA ARG A 128 5.80 -2.43 -0.58
C ARG A 128 4.55 -1.58 -0.39
N ILE A 129 4.51 -0.39 -0.99
CA ILE A 129 3.35 0.52 -0.90
C ILE A 129 2.87 0.81 -2.32
N TYR A 130 1.66 0.39 -2.66
CA TYR A 130 1.14 0.44 -4.04
C TYR A 130 -0.24 1.06 -4.15
N ASN A 131 -0.47 1.97 -5.08
CA ASN A 131 -1.82 2.50 -5.36
C ASN A 131 -2.54 3.03 -4.09
N ILE A 132 -1.81 3.74 -3.25
CA ILE A 132 -2.33 4.40 -2.03
C ILE A 132 -2.56 5.88 -2.29
N ARG A 133 -3.69 6.38 -1.80
CA ARG A 133 -3.99 7.82 -1.69
C ARG A 133 -3.84 8.23 -0.22
N ALA A 134 -2.68 8.77 0.15
CA ALA A 134 -2.40 9.28 1.49
C ALA A 134 -2.64 10.80 1.52
N ARG A 135 -3.80 11.22 2.04
CA ARG A 135 -4.27 12.60 1.86
C ARG A 135 -4.73 13.30 3.12
N SER A 136 -4.47 14.59 3.23
CA SER A 136 -4.96 15.45 4.33
C SER A 136 -4.60 14.92 5.71
N ASN A 137 -3.44 14.28 5.85
CA ASN A 137 -2.95 13.86 7.15
C ASN A 137 -2.22 15.02 7.83
N ARG A 138 -2.29 15.08 9.16
CA ARG A 138 -1.67 16.16 9.95
C ARG A 138 -0.17 16.01 10.18
N GLY A 139 0.41 14.88 9.77
CA GLY A 139 1.84 14.71 9.54
C GLY A 139 2.12 14.53 8.05
N GLY A 140 3.00 13.62 7.70
CA GLY A 140 3.28 13.24 6.32
C GLY A 140 2.31 12.24 5.70
N GLY A 141 2.39 12.05 4.39
CA GLY A 141 1.55 11.07 3.68
C GLY A 141 2.02 9.64 3.91
N ILE A 142 3.14 9.28 3.28
CA ILE A 142 3.75 7.94 3.33
C ILE A 142 5.18 8.10 3.83
N ILE A 143 5.45 7.71 5.08
CA ILE A 143 6.73 7.91 5.74
C ILE A 143 7.33 6.55 6.10
N ILE A 144 8.30 6.10 5.31
CA ILE A 144 8.95 4.80 5.48
C ILE A 144 10.43 5.02 5.80
N PHE A 145 10.80 4.89 7.07
CA PHE A 145 12.21 4.97 7.47
C PHE A 145 12.99 3.69 7.12
N GLY A 146 12.31 2.55 7.08
CA GLY A 146 12.86 1.27 6.67
C GLY A 146 13.54 1.29 5.29
N LYS A 147 14.55 0.43 5.13
CA LYS A 147 15.41 0.38 3.94
C LYS A 147 14.76 -0.43 2.81
N GLY A 148 15.16 -0.13 1.56
CA GLY A 148 14.78 -0.97 0.41
C GLY A 148 13.28 -0.99 0.11
N ALA A 149 12.54 0.05 0.50
CA ALA A 149 11.12 0.13 0.24
C ALA A 149 10.83 0.28 -1.27
N HIS A 150 9.66 -0.17 -1.69
CA HIS A 150 9.12 0.07 -3.02
C HIS A 150 7.81 0.85 -2.88
N ILE A 151 7.82 2.12 -3.28
CA ILE A 151 6.67 3.02 -3.23
C ILE A 151 6.32 3.38 -4.68
N GLU A 152 5.18 2.88 -5.15
CA GLU A 152 4.80 2.99 -6.55
C GLU A 152 3.30 3.28 -6.74
N ASP A 153 2.99 4.08 -7.75
CA ASP A 153 1.63 4.50 -8.13
C ASP A 153 0.82 5.11 -6.98
N CYS A 154 1.49 5.75 -6.02
CA CYS A 154 0.83 6.40 -4.88
C CYS A 154 0.58 7.89 -5.14
N THR A 155 -0.42 8.43 -4.46
CA THR A 155 -0.71 9.87 -4.37
C THR A 155 -0.58 10.32 -2.92
N ALA A 156 0.35 11.22 -2.63
CA ALA A 156 0.47 11.89 -1.35
C ALA A 156 0.10 13.36 -1.50
N SER A 157 -1.06 13.78 -0.96
CA SER A 157 -1.58 15.12 -1.22
C SER A 157 -2.16 15.85 -0.02
N GLY A 158 -1.89 17.16 0.10
CA GLY A 158 -2.47 17.99 1.15
C GLY A 158 -2.06 17.58 2.56
N ASN A 159 -0.91 16.90 2.73
CA ASN A 159 -0.41 16.51 4.05
C ASN A 159 0.36 17.68 4.69
N ALA A 160 0.34 17.79 6.01
CA ALA A 160 0.95 18.95 6.69
C ALA A 160 2.49 18.95 6.66
N GLU A 161 3.11 17.78 6.48
CA GLU A 161 4.57 17.63 6.37
C GLU A 161 4.94 17.05 4.99
N GLN A 162 5.92 16.12 4.91
CA GLN A 162 6.33 15.55 3.62
C GLN A 162 5.23 14.72 2.97
N GLY A 163 5.16 14.73 1.64
CA GLY A 163 4.29 13.83 0.89
C GLY A 163 4.74 12.37 1.04
N ILE A 164 5.95 12.09 0.57
CA ILE A 164 6.58 10.77 0.61
C ILE A 164 7.98 10.89 1.20
N PHE A 165 8.27 10.10 2.24
CA PHE A 165 9.63 9.87 2.72
C PHE A 165 10.01 8.41 2.49
N ALA A 166 11.13 8.18 1.83
CA ALA A 166 11.66 6.85 1.56
C ALA A 166 13.05 6.68 2.19
N GLY A 167 13.21 5.63 2.97
CA GLY A 167 14.49 5.21 3.55
C GLY A 167 15.52 4.81 2.50
N MET A 168 16.73 4.54 2.95
CA MET A 168 17.88 4.28 2.08
C MET A 168 17.65 3.09 1.14
N GLY A 169 18.13 3.19 -0.11
CA GLY A 169 18.08 2.08 -1.08
C GLY A 169 16.69 1.78 -1.66
N SER A 170 15.71 2.64 -1.41
CA SER A 170 14.33 2.48 -1.86
C SER A 170 14.09 2.90 -3.32
N LYS A 171 13.03 2.37 -3.92
CA LYS A 171 12.47 2.78 -5.20
C LYS A 171 11.22 3.62 -4.98
N VAL A 172 11.22 4.84 -5.49
CA VAL A 172 10.09 5.79 -5.46
C VAL A 172 9.73 6.12 -6.90
N VAL A 173 8.73 5.43 -7.44
CA VAL A 173 8.45 5.41 -8.88
C VAL A 173 6.99 5.69 -9.20
N GLY A 174 6.69 6.55 -10.18
CA GLY A 174 5.31 6.70 -10.66
C GLY A 174 4.37 7.38 -9.67
N ASN A 175 4.88 8.10 -8.67
CA ASN A 175 4.06 8.70 -7.63
C ASN A 175 3.69 10.16 -7.95
N THR A 176 2.63 10.63 -7.31
CA THR A 176 2.24 12.05 -7.30
C THR A 176 2.35 12.61 -5.88
N ALA A 177 3.15 13.66 -5.68
CA ALA A 177 3.24 14.41 -4.43
C ALA A 177 2.79 15.86 -4.66
N LEU A 178 1.63 16.22 -4.13
CA LEU A 178 0.96 17.49 -4.44
C LEU A 178 0.55 18.25 -3.17
N GLU A 179 0.76 19.56 -3.10
CA GLU A 179 0.20 20.40 -2.02
C GLU A 179 0.59 19.97 -0.60
N ASN A 180 1.79 19.39 -0.41
CA ASN A 180 2.26 19.00 0.92
C ASN A 180 3.00 20.14 1.62
N GLY A 181 2.87 20.25 2.94
CA GLY A 181 3.47 21.32 3.73
C GLY A 181 4.99 21.22 3.93
N GLY A 182 5.60 20.10 3.53
CA GLY A 182 7.05 19.89 3.47
C GLY A 182 7.52 19.51 2.06
N ASP A 183 8.57 18.69 1.99
CA ASP A 183 9.04 18.19 0.70
C ASP A 183 7.99 17.28 0.05
N GLY A 184 7.85 17.35 -1.27
CA GLY A 184 6.97 16.43 -2.00
C GLY A 184 7.46 14.99 -1.86
N ILE A 185 8.73 14.76 -2.24
CA ILE A 185 9.40 13.48 -2.11
C ILE A 185 10.78 13.68 -1.46
N TYR A 186 11.01 12.97 -0.36
CA TYR A 186 12.30 12.88 0.32
C TYR A 186 12.90 11.48 0.17
N GLY A 187 14.03 11.36 -0.49
CA GLY A 187 14.84 10.14 -0.57
C GLY A 187 16.08 10.23 0.33
N ASN A 188 16.17 9.36 1.34
CA ASN A 188 17.24 9.32 2.33
C ASN A 188 18.52 8.57 1.88
N GLY A 189 18.82 8.56 0.58
CA GLY A 189 20.10 8.13 0.01
C GLY A 189 20.06 6.79 -0.71
N GLY A 190 20.88 6.66 -1.76
CA GLY A 190 20.92 5.47 -2.60
C GLY A 190 19.59 5.12 -3.26
N ASN A 191 18.68 6.09 -3.44
CA ASN A 191 17.34 5.83 -3.94
C ASN A 191 17.27 5.88 -5.48
N LEU A 192 16.31 5.16 -6.05
CA LEU A 192 15.81 5.47 -7.38
C LEU A 192 14.55 6.32 -7.24
N VAL A 193 14.60 7.57 -7.66
CA VAL A 193 13.44 8.48 -7.71
C VAL A 193 13.10 8.77 -9.16
N ALA A 194 12.10 8.09 -9.70
CA ALA A 194 11.83 8.12 -11.14
C ALA A 194 10.36 8.27 -11.52
N ARG A 195 10.08 9.01 -12.60
CA ARG A 195 8.72 9.12 -13.18
C ARG A 195 7.68 9.62 -12.17
N ASN A 196 8.08 10.45 -11.23
CA ASN A 196 7.16 11.07 -10.28
C ASN A 196 6.71 12.45 -10.76
N VAL A 197 5.54 12.89 -10.30
CA VAL A 197 5.07 14.26 -10.38
C VAL A 197 5.15 14.85 -8.98
N SER A 198 5.90 15.95 -8.80
CA SER A 198 5.96 16.68 -7.53
C SER A 198 5.68 18.15 -7.72
N ALA A 199 4.55 18.63 -7.20
CA ALA A 199 4.13 19.99 -7.42
C ALA A 199 3.49 20.64 -6.19
N GLU A 200 3.58 21.96 -6.11
CA GLU A 200 2.81 22.76 -5.14
C GLU A 200 3.11 22.38 -3.68
N ASN A 201 4.28 21.78 -3.41
CA ASN A 201 4.71 21.47 -2.05
C ASN A 201 5.46 22.67 -1.47
N SER A 202 5.38 22.91 -0.16
CA SER A 202 6.03 24.07 0.48
C SER A 202 7.53 23.89 0.71
N GLY A 203 8.06 22.68 0.51
CA GLY A 203 9.48 22.35 0.58
C GLY A 203 10.10 22.07 -0.80
N TYR A 204 11.15 21.25 -0.85
CA TYR A 204 11.66 20.77 -2.13
C TYR A 204 10.62 19.87 -2.79
N GLY A 205 10.38 20.03 -4.09
CA GLY A 205 9.59 19.03 -4.82
C GLY A 205 10.21 17.64 -4.68
N ILE A 206 11.50 17.52 -4.97
CA ILE A 206 12.25 16.28 -4.73
C ILE A 206 13.57 16.61 -4.03
N PHE A 207 13.73 16.12 -2.81
CA PHE A 207 15.01 16.03 -2.13
C PHE A 207 15.55 14.60 -2.27
N ALA A 208 16.77 14.46 -2.78
CA ALA A 208 17.43 13.15 -2.90
C ALA A 208 18.85 13.23 -2.34
N ALA A 209 19.12 12.45 -1.29
CA ALA A 209 20.43 12.41 -0.66
C ALA A 209 21.45 11.60 -1.48
N ASN A 210 22.68 11.55 -0.98
CA ASN A 210 23.85 10.97 -1.64
C ASN A 210 23.59 9.58 -2.27
N GLY A 211 24.16 9.36 -3.45
CA GLY A 211 24.09 8.08 -4.17
C GLY A 211 22.75 7.80 -4.85
N SER A 212 21.78 8.74 -4.81
CA SER A 212 20.48 8.56 -5.46
C SER A 212 20.54 8.84 -6.97
N THR A 213 19.70 8.12 -7.72
CA THR A 213 19.42 8.38 -9.14
C THR A 213 18.06 9.03 -9.27
N ILE A 214 18.00 10.18 -9.95
CA ILE A 214 16.78 10.97 -10.16
C ILE A 214 16.54 11.07 -11.67
N THR A 215 15.42 10.53 -12.18
CA THR A 215 15.20 10.49 -13.64
C THR A 215 13.73 10.57 -14.06
N GLY A 216 13.45 11.33 -15.12
CA GLY A 216 12.12 11.40 -15.74
C GLY A 216 11.02 11.94 -14.82
N ASN A 217 11.35 12.80 -13.85
CA ASN A 217 10.37 13.40 -12.95
C ASN A 217 9.86 14.74 -13.52
N VAL A 218 8.61 15.08 -13.20
CA VAL A 218 8.01 16.39 -13.45
C VAL A 218 7.92 17.13 -12.12
N VAL A 219 8.60 18.28 -12.00
CA VAL A 219 8.68 19.05 -10.76
C VAL A 219 8.39 20.53 -11.05
N TYR A 220 7.36 21.11 -10.44
CA TYR A 220 6.99 22.51 -10.67
C TYR A 220 6.30 23.15 -9.45
N ASN A 221 6.41 24.47 -9.29
CA ASN A 221 5.73 25.26 -8.24
C ASN A 221 5.92 24.75 -6.80
N ASN A 222 7.12 24.32 -6.40
CA ASN A 222 7.43 23.97 -5.01
C ASN A 222 8.28 25.08 -4.37
#